data_AF-A0A8J6NCU3-F1
#
_entry.id   AF-A0A8J6NCU3-F1
#
_cell.length_a   1.000
_cell.length_b   1.000
_cell.length_c   1.000
_cell.angle_alpha   90.00
_cell.angle_beta   90.00
_cell.angle_gamma   90.00
#
_symmetry.space_group_name_H-M   'P 1'
#
loop_
_entity.id
_entity.type
_entity.pdbx_description
1 polymer ?
#
loop_
_entity_poly.entity_id
_entity_poly.type
_entity_poly.pdbx_seq_one_letter_code
_entity_poly.pdbx_strand_id
1 'polypeptide(L)' 'LLAECGVDSQNIDTVTRMAAGETISQAILDVQQEGGYGTVVVGKRGVSRAEEFLFGSISNALVHSSGEFTVWVVG' A
#
# COMPACT_ATOMS: atom_id res chain seq x y z
N LEU A 1 -1.76 -8.76 13.75
CA LEU A 1 -3.01 -8.62 12.95
C LEU A 1 -3.22 -9.76 11.96
N LEU A 2 -2.48 -9.87 10.84
CA LEU A 2 -2.76 -10.92 9.83
C LEU A 2 -2.69 -12.34 10.39
N ALA A 3 -1.63 -12.65 11.15
CA ALA A 3 -1.50 -13.96 11.82
C ALA A 3 -2.62 -14.21 12.84
N GLU A 4 -3.00 -13.19 13.61
CA GLU A 4 -4.09 -13.26 14.60
C GLU A 4 -5.46 -13.45 13.93
N CYS A 5 -5.62 -12.99 12.69
CA CYS A 5 -6.81 -13.18 11.87
C CYS A 5 -6.82 -14.51 11.10
N GLY A 6 -5.84 -15.39 11.31
CA GLY A 6 -5.82 -16.75 10.74
C GLY A 6 -5.02 -16.91 9.45
N VAL A 7 -4.24 -15.91 9.02
CA VAL A 7 -3.25 -16.09 7.96
C VAL A 7 -2.06 -16.86 8.53
N ASP A 8 -1.68 -17.96 7.88
CA ASP A 8 -0.51 -18.75 8.29
C ASP A 8 0.76 -17.88 8.27
N SER A 9 1.56 -17.93 9.33
CA SER A 9 2.75 -17.09 9.49
C SER A 9 3.80 -17.36 8.42
N GLN A 10 3.86 -18.57 7.87
CA GLN A 10 4.76 -18.90 6.76
C GLN A 10 4.40 -18.17 5.45
N ASN A 11 3.18 -17.64 5.35
CA ASN A 11 2.71 -16.85 4.22
C ASN A 11 2.78 -15.32 4.50
N ILE A 12 3.48 -14.90 5.55
CA ILE A 12 3.62 -13.49 5.94
C ILE A 12 5.10 -13.12 5.93
N ASP A 13 5.48 -12.32 4.94
CA ASP A 13 6.79 -11.69 4.90
C ASP A 13 6.72 -10.23 5.35
N THR A 14 7.77 -9.76 6.03
CA THR A 14 7.91 -8.36 6.42
C THR A 14 9.19 -7.79 5.82
N VAL A 15 9.04 -6.71 5.06
CA VAL A 15 10.15 -6.02 4.41
C VAL A 15 10.16 -4.56 4.83
N THR A 16 11.34 -4.02 5.12
CA THR A 16 11.56 -2.58 5.28
C THR A 16 12.44 -2.11 4.13
N ARG A 17 11.93 -1.19 3.30
CA ARG A 17 12.65 -0.62 2.16
C ARG A 17 12.75 0.89 2.35
N MET A 18 13.97 1.42 2.23
CA MET A 18 14.20 2.86 2.17
C MET A 18 13.96 3.33 0.74
N ALA A 19 13.17 4.38 0.56
CA ALA A 19 12.87 4.99 -0.74
C ALA A 19 14.07 5.81 -1.28
N ALA A 20 15.30 5.31 -1.20
CA ALA A 20 16.57 6.04 -1.36
C ALA A 20 16.68 6.95 -2.62
N GLY A 21 16.12 8.17 -2.53
CA GLY A 21 16.08 9.14 -3.64
C GLY A 21 14.78 9.12 -4.47
N GLU A 22 13.83 8.26 -4.14
CA GLU A 22 12.51 8.14 -4.79
C GLU A 22 11.36 8.51 -3.84
N THR A 23 10.15 8.58 -4.38
CA THR A 23 8.94 8.79 -3.55
C THR A 23 8.54 7.49 -2.85
N ILE A 24 7.85 7.58 -1.71
CA ILE A 24 7.32 6.39 -1.02
C ILE A 24 6.37 5.59 -1.94
N SER A 25 5.56 6.28 -2.74
CA SER A 25 4.69 5.63 -3.72
C SER A 25 5.47 4.85 -4.77
N GLN A 26 6.59 5.39 -5.26
CA GLN A 26 7.44 4.68 -6.22
C GLN A 26 8.07 3.44 -5.58
N ALA A 27 8.61 3.57 -4.37
CA ALA A 27 9.18 2.43 -3.65
C ALA A 27 8.17 1.29 -3.43
N ILE A 28 6.89 1.62 -3.20
CA ILE A 28 5.80 0.64 -3.07
C ILE A 28 5.49 0.00 -4.43
N LEU A 29 5.40 0.79 -5.51
CA LEU A 29 5.15 0.29 -6.87
C LEU A 29 6.27 -0.64 -7.35
N ASP A 30 7.52 -0.33 -7.03
CA ASP A 30 8.67 -1.17 -7.36
C ASP A 30 8.57 -2.53 -6.65
N VAL A 31 8.27 -2.54 -5.34
CA VAL A 31 8.04 -3.81 -4.60
C VAL A 31 6.84 -4.58 -5.18
N GLN A 32 5.76 -3.89 -5.54
CA GLN A 32 4.60 -4.49 -6.19
C GLN A 32 4.99 -5.17 -7.51
N GLN A 33 5.75 -4.49 -8.35
CA GLN A 33 6.19 -4.99 -9.65
C GLN A 33 7.19 -6.14 -9.51
N GLU A 34 8.22 -5.97 -8.68
CA GLU A 34 9.25 -6.98 -8.42
C GLU A 34 8.66 -8.28 -7.86
N GLY A 35 7.69 -8.16 -6.95
CA GLY A 35 6.99 -9.30 -6.34
C GLY A 35 5.84 -9.87 -7.18
N GLY A 36 5.43 -9.18 -8.26
CA GLY A 36 4.27 -9.56 -9.06
C GLY A 36 2.96 -9.56 -8.27
N TYR A 37 2.82 -8.67 -7.28
CA TYR A 37 1.66 -8.65 -6.40
C TYR A 37 0.44 -8.07 -7.12
N GLY A 38 -0.61 -8.88 -7.30
CA GLY A 38 -1.85 -8.44 -7.96
C GLY A 38 -2.73 -7.51 -7.11
N THR A 39 -2.37 -7.27 -5.84
CA THR A 39 -3.13 -6.40 -4.94
C THR A 39 -2.19 -5.65 -3.99
N VAL A 40 -2.45 -4.36 -3.81
CA VAL A 40 -1.81 -3.49 -2.82
C VAL A 40 -2.88 -2.94 -1.88
N VAL A 41 -2.70 -3.15 -0.58
CA VAL A 41 -3.62 -2.67 0.45
C VAL A 41 -2.94 -1.55 1.24
N VAL A 42 -3.55 -0.38 1.30
CA VAL A 42 -3.03 0.78 2.04
C VAL A 42 -4.08 1.38 2.96
N GLY A 43 -3.62 1.89 4.09
CA GLY A 43 -4.46 2.59 5.06
C GLY A 43 -4.68 4.06 4.69
N LYS A 44 -5.88 4.58 4.94
CA LYS A 44 -6.19 6.01 4.93
C LYS A 44 -5.60 6.67 6.18
N ARG A 45 -4.34 7.12 6.13
CA ARG A 45 -3.71 7.81 7.27
C ARG A 45 -4.03 9.30 7.26
N GLY A 46 -4.44 9.84 8.41
CA GLY A 46 -4.29 11.27 8.73
C GLY A 46 -5.35 12.23 8.21
N VAL A 47 -6.58 11.78 7.96
CA VAL A 47 -7.69 12.70 7.63
C VAL A 47 -8.65 12.82 8.80
N SER A 48 -8.79 14.04 9.32
CA SER A 48 -9.91 14.39 10.17
C SER A 48 -11.23 14.20 9.40
N ARG A 49 -12.38 14.12 10.08
CA ARG A 49 -13.70 13.95 9.42
C ARG A 49 -13.99 14.98 8.31
N ALA A 50 -13.34 16.16 8.37
CA ALA A 50 -13.45 17.21 7.37
C ALA A 50 -12.62 16.97 6.10
N GLU A 51 -11.64 16.07 6.14
CA GLU A 51 -10.71 15.76 5.06
C GLU A 51 -10.97 14.36 4.46
N GLU A 52 -12.10 13.72 4.76
CA GLU A 52 -12.44 12.35 4.28
C GLU A 52 -12.36 12.16 2.76
N PHE A 53 -12.42 13.25 1.98
CA PHE A 53 -12.24 13.23 0.53
C PHE A 53 -10.77 13.16 0.06
N LEU A 54 -9.79 13.26 0.96
CA LEU A 54 -8.37 13.24 0.63
C LEU A 54 -7.76 11.86 0.97
N PHE A 55 -7.48 11.05 -0.04
CA PHE A 55 -6.84 9.74 0.12
C PHE A 55 -5.38 9.81 0.64
N GLY A 56 -4.81 11.02 0.80
CA GLY A 56 -3.40 11.25 1.06
C GLY A 56 -2.56 11.11 -0.23
N SER A 57 -1.40 11.77 -0.29
CA SER A 57 -0.57 11.81 -1.51
C SER A 57 -0.11 10.42 -1.98
N ILE A 58 0.20 9.52 -1.03
CA ILE A 58 0.67 8.16 -1.34
C ILE A 58 -0.47 7.31 -1.91
N SER A 59 -1.59 7.17 -1.19
CA SER A 59 -2.71 6.35 -1.66
C SER A 59 -3.26 6.89 -2.98
N ASN A 60 -3.31 8.22 -3.15
CA ASN A 60 -3.71 8.83 -4.42
C ASN A 60 -2.78 8.42 -5.57
N ALA A 61 -1.46 8.50 -5.37
CA ALA A 61 -0.49 8.07 -6.39
C ALA A 61 -0.68 6.58 -6.76
N LEU A 62 -0.87 5.70 -5.77
CA LEU A 62 -1.07 4.26 -6.01
C LEU A 62 -2.34 3.98 -6.82
N VAL A 63 -3.46 4.62 -6.47
CA VAL A 63 -4.74 4.48 -7.21
C VAL A 63 -4.59 4.93 -8.66
N HIS A 64 -3.85 6.01 -8.93
CA HIS A 64 -3.63 6.48 -10.30
C HIS A 64 -2.68 5.59 -11.10
N SER A 65 -1.84 4.80 -10.43
CA SER A 65 -0.86 3.90 -11.07
C SER A 65 -1.35 2.44 -11.20
N SER A 66 -2.58 2.12 -10.78
CA SER A 66 -3.07 0.75 -10.61
C SER A 66 -3.55 0.05 -11.90
N GLY A 67 -2.91 0.30 -13.05
CA GLY A 67 -3.40 -0.21 -14.34
C GLY A 67 -3.56 -1.73 -14.40
N GLU A 68 -2.60 -2.48 -13.84
CA GLU A 68 -2.50 -3.94 -13.94
C GLU A 68 -2.68 -4.67 -12.59
N PHE A 69 -3.02 -3.95 -11.52
CA PHE A 69 -3.19 -4.52 -10.18
C PHE A 69 -4.28 -3.77 -9.40
N THR A 70 -4.80 -4.38 -8.34
CA THR A 70 -5.87 -3.77 -7.55
C THR A 70 -5.32 -2.99 -6.36
N VAL A 71 -5.79 -1.75 -6.14
CA VAL A 71 -5.47 -0.96 -4.93
C VAL A 71 -6.69 -0.91 -4.00
N TRP A 72 -6.51 -1.32 -2.75
CA TRP A 72 -7.52 -1.21 -1.69
C TRP A 72 -7.11 -0.09 -0.74
N VAL A 73 -7.92 0.97 -0.67
CA VAL A 73 -7.75 2.03 0.32
C VAL A 73 -8.73 1.78 1.47
N VAL A 74 -8.19 1.49 2.66
CA VAL A 74 -8.96 1.04 3.83
C VAL A 74 -8.81 2.04 4.97
N GLY A 75 -9.91 2.43 5.61
CA GLY A 75 -9.91 3.23 6.84
C GLY A 75 -11.25 3.86 7.14
#